data_AF-A0A928FMT5-F1
#
_entry.id   AF-A0A928FMT5-F1
#
_cell.length_a   1.000
_cell.length_b   1.000
_cell.length_c   1.000
_cell.angle_alpha   90.00
_cell.angle_beta   90.00
_cell.angle_gamma   90.00
#
_symmetry.space_group_name_H-M   'P 1'
#
loop_
_entity.id
_entity.type
_entity.pdbx_description
1 polymer ?
#
loop_
_entity_poly.entity_id
_entity_poly.type
_entity_poly.pdbx_seq_one_letter_code
_entity_poly.pdbx_strand_id
1 'polypeptide(L)'
;MGIKAFFESDKRNKKRFHRRDDLVLVGTVKSLNQFEVCLSDCFYYIPLKHLIPGAFYTRGQLKAIKYVSMYQSRNLFGERAGIRILGEVESVSVVKRCEIRELPKESKSLCVLFRIKGWSVLSEPIELAETPIYPFGIFTFQNFKASRDTTELFLESSEEREFYRLLKRMTTDVNFKSFEFFGFDFVDYNDTLVITKNGECYLQLPMEVIREMPCSGFETVKEAMRNQ
;
A
#
# COMPACT_ATOMS: atom_id res chain seq x y z
N MET A 1 7.57 -22.62 11.49
CA MET A 1 8.33 -21.40 11.86
C MET A 1 7.28 -20.33 12.18
N GLY A 2 7.20 -19.84 13.43
CA GLY A 2 6.15 -18.88 13.81
C GLY A 2 6.33 -17.51 13.15
N ILE A 3 5.25 -16.71 13.02
CA ILE A 3 5.29 -15.37 12.38
C ILE A 3 6.44 -14.51 12.92
N LYS A 4 6.67 -14.56 14.23
CA LYS A 4 7.72 -13.78 14.90
C LYS A 4 9.13 -14.20 14.46
N ALA A 5 9.38 -15.51 14.37
CA ALA A 5 10.67 -16.06 13.96
C ALA A 5 11.01 -15.77 12.49
N PHE A 6 10.00 -15.68 11.61
CA PHE A 6 10.22 -15.34 10.20
C PHE A 6 10.79 -13.91 10.06
N PHE A 7 10.16 -12.92 10.70
CA PHE A 7 10.61 -11.51 10.64
C PHE A 7 11.98 -11.27 11.27
N GLU A 8 12.37 -12.07 12.27
CA GLU A 8 13.67 -11.95 12.94
C GLU A 8 14.81 -12.59 12.14
N SER A 9 14.51 -13.53 11.22
CA SER A 9 15.51 -14.41 10.60
C SER A 9 16.07 -13.95 9.24
N ASP A 10 15.43 -12.99 8.56
CA ASP A 10 15.75 -12.70 7.16
C ASP A 10 16.43 -11.33 6.99
N LYS A 11 17.76 -11.31 7.11
CA LYS A 11 18.63 -10.23 6.65
C LYS A 11 19.68 -10.81 5.70
N ARG A 12 19.33 -11.00 4.44
CA ARG A 12 20.28 -11.00 3.31
C ARG A 12 19.49 -11.08 2.01
N ASN A 13 19.65 -10.10 1.12
CA ASN A 13 19.34 -10.39 -0.28
C ASN A 13 20.19 -9.65 -1.32
N LYS A 14 20.56 -10.42 -2.34
CA LYS A 14 21.33 -10.04 -3.54
C LYS A 14 20.44 -9.31 -4.53
N LYS A 15 21.02 -8.36 -5.28
CA LYS A 15 20.34 -7.56 -6.31
C LYS A 15 19.88 -8.43 -7.49
N ARG A 16 18.56 -8.50 -7.71
CA ARG A 16 17.95 -8.88 -8.99
C ARG A 16 17.50 -7.62 -9.73
N PHE A 17 17.58 -7.63 -11.05
CA PHE A 17 17.10 -6.53 -11.90
C PHE A 17 15.59 -6.68 -12.13
N HIS A 18 14.80 -5.73 -11.63
CA HIS A 18 13.34 -5.69 -11.78
C HIS A 18 12.97 -4.72 -12.91
N ARG A 19 11.96 -5.03 -13.73
CA ARG A 19 11.49 -4.11 -14.79
C ARG A 19 10.53 -3.10 -14.18
N ARG A 20 10.53 -1.86 -14.71
CA ARG A 20 9.68 -0.76 -14.21
C ARG A 20 8.18 -1.09 -14.25
N ASP A 21 7.78 -1.87 -15.25
CA ASP A 21 6.37 -2.22 -15.51
C ASP A 21 5.91 -3.51 -14.82
N ASP A 22 6.78 -4.15 -14.01
CA ASP A 22 6.37 -5.32 -13.23
C ASP A 22 5.28 -4.92 -12.23
N LEU A 23 4.23 -5.73 -12.12
CA LEU A 23 3.11 -5.43 -11.21
C LEU A 23 3.25 -6.19 -9.89
N VAL A 24 2.87 -5.51 -8.81
CA VAL A 24 2.77 -6.03 -7.45
C VAL A 24 1.31 -6.07 -7.07
N LEU A 25 0.82 -7.25 -6.71
CA LEU A 25 -0.49 -7.38 -6.07
C LEU A 25 -0.31 -7.33 -4.56
N VAL A 26 -1.03 -6.45 -3.88
CA VAL A 26 -1.09 -6.41 -2.42
C VAL A 26 -2.47 -6.83 -1.98
N GLY A 27 -2.58 -8.00 -1.37
CA GLY A 27 -3.86 -8.59 -0.98
C GLY A 27 -4.07 -8.61 0.53
N THR A 28 -5.33 -8.57 0.95
CA THR A 28 -5.70 -8.72 2.36
C THR A 28 -5.66 -10.18 2.82
N VAL A 29 -5.44 -10.39 4.11
CA VAL A 29 -5.65 -11.68 4.79
C VAL A 29 -6.77 -11.55 5.82
N LYS A 30 -7.55 -12.62 6.00
CA LYS A 30 -8.73 -12.62 6.88
C LYS A 30 -8.45 -13.18 8.27
N SER A 31 -7.32 -13.86 8.45
CA SER A 31 -6.90 -14.42 9.73
C SER A 31 -5.39 -14.61 9.78
N LEU A 32 -4.86 -14.68 11.01
CA LEU A 32 -3.44 -15.01 11.24
C LEU A 32 -3.09 -16.39 10.67
N ASN A 33 -3.97 -17.38 10.81
CA ASN A 33 -3.77 -18.71 10.24
C ASN A 33 -3.67 -18.67 8.70
N GLN A 34 -4.49 -17.87 8.02
CA GLN A 34 -4.36 -17.71 6.56
C GLN A 34 -2.98 -17.14 6.21
N PHE A 35 -2.53 -16.11 6.94
CA PHE A 35 -1.23 -15.50 6.71
C PHE A 35 -0.07 -16.48 6.92
N GLU A 36 -0.09 -17.23 8.02
CA GLU A 36 0.94 -18.22 8.36
C GLU A 36 1.07 -19.31 7.30
N VAL A 37 -0.06 -19.87 6.87
CA VAL A 37 -0.07 -20.96 5.88
C VAL A 37 0.36 -20.45 4.49
N CYS A 38 -0.11 -19.26 4.07
CA CYS A 38 0.37 -18.62 2.84
C CYS A 38 1.90 -18.40 2.86
N LEU A 39 2.43 -18.04 4.03
CA LEU A 39 3.85 -17.79 4.24
C LEU A 39 4.67 -19.09 4.21
N SER A 40 4.24 -20.13 4.95
CA SER A 40 4.96 -21.40 5.07
C SER A 40 4.93 -22.22 3.78
N ASP A 41 3.80 -22.21 3.08
CA ASP A 41 3.56 -23.06 1.91
C ASP A 41 3.72 -22.27 0.60
N CYS A 42 4.26 -21.05 0.69
CA CYS A 42 4.65 -20.21 -0.44
C CYS A 42 3.54 -20.03 -1.50
N PHE A 43 2.38 -19.56 -1.07
CA PHE A 43 1.28 -19.24 -1.98
C PHE A 43 0.44 -18.06 -1.49
N TYR A 44 -0.39 -17.53 -2.38
CA TYR A 44 -1.45 -16.60 -2.02
C TYR A 44 -2.65 -16.82 -2.95
N TYR A 45 -3.85 -16.50 -2.49
CA TYR A 45 -5.04 -16.63 -3.33
C TYR A 45 -6.05 -15.51 -3.11
N ILE A 46 -6.77 -15.16 -4.18
CA ILE A 46 -7.89 -14.22 -4.14
C ILE A 46 -9.11 -14.87 -4.79
N PRO A 47 -10.29 -14.82 -4.16
CA PRO A 47 -11.54 -15.23 -4.79
C PRO A 47 -11.77 -14.49 -6.13
N LEU A 48 -12.04 -15.23 -7.20
CA LEU A 48 -12.18 -14.68 -8.56
C LEU A 48 -13.31 -13.65 -8.66
N LYS A 49 -14.34 -13.75 -7.81
CA LYS A 49 -15.42 -12.76 -7.71
C LYS A 49 -14.97 -11.35 -7.33
N HIS A 50 -13.78 -11.20 -6.75
CA HIS A 50 -13.21 -9.87 -6.48
C HIS A 50 -12.51 -9.28 -7.71
N LEU A 51 -12.37 -10.05 -8.79
CA LEU A 51 -11.71 -9.66 -10.02
C LEU A 51 -12.69 -9.36 -11.18
N ILE A 52 -14.01 -9.58 -11.02
CA ILE A 52 -15.06 -9.39 -12.06
C ILE A 52 -16.43 -9.04 -11.41
N PRO A 53 -17.31 -8.16 -11.96
CA PRO A 53 -17.19 -7.18 -13.06
C PRO A 53 -17.33 -5.70 -12.62
N GLY A 54 -16.63 -4.80 -13.33
CA GLY A 54 -16.50 -3.36 -13.04
C GLY A 54 -15.04 -2.93 -12.82
N ALA A 55 -14.16 -3.90 -12.54
CA ALA A 55 -12.72 -3.70 -12.39
C ALA A 55 -11.96 -4.08 -13.66
N PHE A 56 -11.07 -3.17 -14.09
CA PHE A 56 -10.26 -3.17 -15.31
C PHE A 56 -9.14 -4.22 -15.35
N TYR A 57 -9.39 -5.48 -14.98
CA TYR A 57 -8.35 -6.51 -14.94
C TYR A 57 -8.64 -7.71 -15.85
N THR A 58 -8.03 -7.69 -17.02
CA THR A 58 -8.03 -8.79 -17.99
C THR A 58 -7.18 -9.98 -17.49
N ARG A 59 -7.46 -11.17 -18.02
CA ARG A 59 -6.61 -12.37 -17.80
C ARG A 59 -5.13 -12.12 -18.17
N GLY A 60 -4.86 -11.14 -19.05
CA GLY A 60 -3.51 -10.68 -19.41
C GLY A 60 -2.82 -9.93 -18.27
N GLN A 61 -3.53 -9.03 -17.57
CA GLN A 61 -2.97 -8.28 -16.43
C GLN A 61 -2.64 -9.18 -15.24
N LEU A 62 -3.41 -10.26 -15.00
CA LEU A 62 -3.05 -11.24 -13.97
C LEU A 62 -1.70 -11.93 -14.24
N LYS A 63 -1.31 -12.12 -15.51
CA LYS A 63 0.01 -12.66 -15.89
C LYS A 63 1.15 -11.64 -15.76
N ALA A 64 0.81 -10.35 -15.73
CA ALA A 64 1.76 -9.26 -15.52
C ALA A 64 2.13 -9.07 -14.03
N ILE A 65 1.34 -9.65 -13.12
CA ILE A 65 1.68 -9.69 -11.69
C ILE A 65 2.93 -10.57 -11.51
N LYS A 66 4.05 -9.94 -11.20
CA LYS A 66 5.33 -10.60 -10.91
C LYS A 66 5.59 -10.75 -9.43
N TYR A 67 4.91 -9.96 -8.61
CA TYR A 67 5.05 -10.02 -7.16
C TYR A 67 3.70 -10.01 -6.47
N VAL A 68 3.66 -10.65 -5.31
CA VAL A 68 2.53 -10.60 -4.39
C VAL A 68 3.05 -10.15 -3.02
N SER A 69 2.23 -9.39 -2.32
CA SER A 69 2.41 -9.06 -0.91
C SER A 69 1.10 -9.21 -0.15
N MET A 70 1.20 -9.36 1.17
CA MET A 70 0.06 -9.50 2.07
C MET A 70 0.00 -8.30 3.00
N TYR A 71 -1.09 -7.54 2.90
CA TYR A 71 -1.40 -6.43 3.79
C TYR A 71 -1.87 -6.96 5.15
N GLN A 72 -1.20 -6.47 6.20
CA GLN A 72 -1.41 -6.80 7.60
C GLN A 72 -2.23 -5.68 8.24
N SER A 73 -3.53 -5.93 8.47
CA SER A 73 -4.40 -4.93 9.09
C SER A 73 -4.08 -4.73 10.58
N ARG A 74 -4.35 -3.51 11.09
CA ARG A 74 -4.18 -3.20 12.53
C ARG A 74 -4.96 -4.16 13.42
N ASN A 75 -6.20 -4.50 13.02
CA ASN A 75 -7.06 -5.38 13.81
C ASN A 75 -6.50 -6.80 14.01
N LEU A 76 -5.74 -7.31 13.04
CA LEU A 76 -5.17 -8.66 13.11
C LEU A 76 -3.71 -8.67 13.59
N PHE A 77 -2.94 -7.62 13.29
CA PHE A 77 -1.49 -7.61 13.47
C PHE A 77 -0.96 -6.58 14.48
N GLY A 78 -1.79 -5.65 14.97
CA GLY A 78 -1.41 -4.61 15.92
C GLY A 78 -0.23 -3.77 15.42
N GLU A 79 0.83 -3.70 16.22
CA GLU A 79 2.10 -3.01 15.88
C GLU A 79 2.80 -3.56 14.62
N ARG A 80 2.47 -4.78 14.19
CA ARG A 80 3.03 -5.38 12.96
C ARG A 80 2.19 -5.07 11.72
N ALA A 81 1.23 -4.16 11.81
CA ALA A 81 0.43 -3.74 10.66
C ALA A 81 1.28 -3.13 9.54
N GLY A 82 0.68 -3.01 8.36
CA GLY A 82 1.32 -2.51 7.15
C GLY A 82 1.66 -3.65 6.18
N ILE A 83 2.76 -3.50 5.45
CA ILE A 83 3.23 -4.46 4.46
C ILE A 83 4.73 -4.67 4.69
N ARG A 84 5.10 -5.92 4.95
CA ARG A 84 6.47 -6.27 5.41
C ARG A 84 7.17 -7.32 4.56
N ILE A 85 6.46 -7.95 3.64
CA ILE A 85 6.99 -9.08 2.86
C ILE A 85 6.73 -8.87 1.38
N LEU A 86 7.54 -9.49 0.55
CA LEU A 86 7.34 -9.51 -0.90
C LEU A 86 7.68 -10.91 -1.43
N GLY A 87 6.74 -11.50 -2.16
CA GLY A 87 6.89 -12.81 -2.79
C GLY A 87 7.00 -12.69 -4.30
N GLU A 88 8.00 -13.32 -4.90
CA GLU A 88 8.11 -13.43 -6.36
C GLU A 88 7.17 -14.52 -6.87
N VAL A 89 6.32 -14.20 -7.84
CA VAL A 89 5.36 -15.14 -8.42
C VAL A 89 6.08 -16.15 -9.32
N GLU A 90 5.89 -17.43 -9.03
CA GLU A 90 6.33 -18.54 -9.87
C GLU A 90 5.30 -18.87 -10.95
N SER A 91 4.03 -19.02 -10.54
CA SER A 91 2.94 -19.35 -11.46
C SER A 91 1.61 -18.81 -10.96
N VAL A 92 0.68 -18.65 -11.90
CA VAL A 92 -0.69 -18.17 -11.64
C VAL A 92 -1.67 -19.14 -12.29
N SER A 93 -2.64 -19.61 -11.52
CA SER A 93 -3.69 -20.51 -12.00
C SER A 93 -5.07 -20.11 -11.45
N VAL A 94 -6.12 -20.55 -12.13
CA VAL A 94 -7.49 -20.45 -11.62
C VAL A 94 -7.90 -21.83 -11.15
N VAL A 95 -8.25 -21.93 -9.87
CA VAL A 95 -8.58 -23.19 -9.19
C VAL A 95 -9.90 -23.04 -8.45
N LYS A 96 -10.55 -24.15 -8.10
CA LYS A 96 -11.66 -24.10 -7.14
C LYS A 96 -11.12 -23.91 -5.73
N ARG A 97 -11.88 -23.25 -4.87
CA ARG A 97 -11.44 -22.99 -3.49
C ARG A 97 -11.15 -24.30 -2.73
N CYS A 98 -11.87 -25.38 -3.00
CA CYS A 98 -11.64 -26.71 -2.43
C CYS A 98 -10.36 -27.41 -2.92
N GLU A 99 -9.74 -26.94 -4.01
CA GLU A 99 -8.50 -27.49 -4.55
C GLU A 99 -7.26 -26.90 -3.85
N ILE A 100 -7.42 -25.82 -3.08
CA ILE A 100 -6.36 -25.24 -2.23
C ILE A 100 -6.27 -26.09 -0.96
N ARG A 101 -5.34 -27.06 -0.95
CA ARG A 101 -5.21 -28.09 0.08
C ARG A 101 -4.56 -27.57 1.36
N GLU A 102 -3.73 -26.55 1.23
CA GLU A 102 -3.00 -25.89 2.32
C GLU A 102 -3.96 -25.20 3.29
N LEU A 103 -5.08 -24.67 2.77
CA LEU A 103 -6.17 -24.10 3.58
C LEU A 103 -7.49 -24.77 3.23
N PRO A 104 -7.78 -25.98 3.75
CA PRO A 104 -8.98 -26.73 3.39
C PRO A 104 -10.25 -25.92 3.59
N LYS A 105 -11.11 -25.90 2.57
CA LYS A 105 -12.45 -25.32 2.66
C LYS A 105 -13.37 -25.96 1.62
N GLU A 106 -14.52 -26.44 2.07
CA GLU A 106 -15.55 -27.02 1.19
C GLU A 106 -16.29 -25.92 0.42
N SER A 107 -15.62 -25.35 -0.59
CA SER A 107 -16.22 -24.35 -1.46
C SER A 107 -15.77 -24.56 -2.89
N LYS A 108 -16.73 -24.57 -3.82
CA LYS A 108 -16.47 -24.69 -5.25
C LYS A 108 -16.22 -23.34 -5.94
N SER A 109 -16.16 -22.23 -5.18
CA SER A 109 -15.94 -20.90 -5.75
C SER A 109 -14.56 -20.79 -6.40
N LEU A 110 -14.47 -20.16 -7.57
CA LEU A 110 -13.20 -19.97 -8.25
C LEU A 110 -12.30 -18.98 -7.49
N CYS A 111 -11.02 -19.27 -7.45
CA CYS A 111 -9.95 -18.44 -6.91
C CYS A 111 -8.82 -18.34 -7.92
N VAL A 112 -8.15 -17.19 -7.95
CA VAL A 112 -6.84 -17.06 -8.56
C VAL A 112 -5.81 -17.45 -7.50
N LEU A 113 -4.99 -18.46 -7.81
CA LEU A 113 -3.92 -18.97 -6.98
C LEU A 113 -2.59 -18.51 -7.55
N PHE A 114 -1.79 -17.87 -6.70
CA PHE A 114 -0.41 -17.48 -6.97
C PHE A 114 0.50 -18.45 -6.22
N ARG A 115 1.35 -19.18 -6.94
CA ARG A 115 2.48 -19.88 -6.35
C ARG A 115 3.66 -18.92 -6.27
N ILE A 116 4.31 -18.89 -5.13
CA ILE A 116 5.36 -17.93 -4.80
C ILE A 116 6.68 -18.71 -4.71
N LYS A 117 7.75 -18.22 -5.34
CA LYS A 117 9.07 -18.88 -5.26
C LYS A 117 9.65 -18.86 -3.84
N GLY A 118 9.35 -17.80 -3.11
CA GLY A 118 9.76 -17.56 -1.74
C GLY A 118 9.39 -16.15 -1.31
N TRP A 119 9.21 -15.97 -0.01
CA TRP A 119 8.92 -14.68 0.59
C TRP A 119 10.22 -14.04 1.05
N SER A 120 10.35 -12.74 0.84
CA SER A 120 11.46 -11.92 1.33
C SER A 120 10.93 -10.82 2.24
N VAL A 121 11.64 -10.53 3.32
CA VAL A 121 11.32 -9.40 4.19
C VAL A 121 11.77 -8.10 3.51
N LEU A 122 10.89 -7.09 3.53
CA LEU A 122 11.23 -5.76 3.03
C LEU A 122 12.25 -5.11 3.96
N SER A 123 13.28 -4.48 3.38
CA SER A 123 14.26 -3.70 4.15
C SER A 123 13.60 -2.53 4.89
N GLU A 124 12.59 -1.94 4.27
CA GLU A 124 11.74 -0.89 4.81
C GLU A 124 10.29 -1.34 4.65
N PRO A 125 9.55 -1.56 5.76
CA PRO A 125 8.12 -1.80 5.72
C PRO A 125 7.36 -0.63 5.09
N ILE A 126 6.26 -0.94 4.41
CA ILE A 126 5.25 0.06 4.07
C ILE A 126 4.30 0.12 5.26
N GLU A 127 4.34 1.21 6.01
CA GLU A 127 3.57 1.36 7.24
C GLU A 127 2.07 1.49 6.97
N LEU A 128 1.28 1.21 8.00
CA LEU A 128 -0.15 1.43 7.92
C LEU A 128 -0.46 2.94 8.00
N ALA A 129 -1.16 3.44 6.98
CA ALA A 129 -1.81 4.75 7.00
C ALA A 129 -3.34 4.59 6.89
N GLU A 130 -4.06 5.70 6.71
CA GLU A 130 -5.51 5.74 6.74
C GLU A 130 -6.17 4.88 5.66
N THR A 131 -5.58 4.85 4.47
CA THR A 131 -6.16 4.15 3.32
C THR A 131 -5.98 2.64 3.49
N PRO A 132 -7.06 1.88 3.76
CA PRO A 132 -6.96 0.44 3.85
C PRO A 132 -6.90 -0.15 2.44
N ILE A 133 -6.14 -1.22 2.29
CA ILE A 133 -6.19 -2.03 1.08
C ILE A 133 -7.38 -2.99 1.21
N TYR A 134 -8.35 -2.94 0.29
CA TYR A 134 -9.46 -3.87 0.30
C TYR A 134 -10.08 -4.11 -1.09
N PRO A 135 -10.36 -5.37 -1.48
CA PRO A 135 -9.83 -6.61 -0.90
C PRO A 135 -8.37 -6.87 -1.30
N PHE A 136 -7.88 -6.16 -2.32
CA PHE A 136 -6.51 -6.11 -2.79
C PHE A 136 -6.29 -4.79 -3.57
N GLY A 137 -5.03 -4.44 -3.82
CA GLY A 137 -4.61 -3.41 -4.77
C GLY A 137 -3.56 -3.96 -5.74
N ILE A 138 -3.47 -3.40 -6.94
CA ILE A 138 -2.41 -3.71 -7.91
C ILE A 138 -1.65 -2.42 -8.18
N PHE A 139 -0.34 -2.47 -8.04
CA PHE A 139 0.54 -1.32 -8.15
C PHE A 139 1.73 -1.66 -9.04
N THR A 140 2.34 -0.66 -9.67
CA THR A 140 3.64 -0.86 -10.30
C THR A 140 4.69 -1.16 -9.23
N PHE A 141 5.70 -1.96 -9.58
CA PHE A 141 6.80 -2.25 -8.67
C PHE A 141 7.54 -0.99 -8.22
N GLN A 142 7.66 0.00 -9.11
CA GLN A 142 8.25 1.28 -8.76
C GLN A 142 7.44 2.05 -7.73
N ASN A 143 6.12 2.08 -7.87
CA ASN A 143 5.27 2.75 -6.88
C ASN A 143 5.38 2.05 -5.53
N PHE A 144 5.19 0.72 -5.52
CA PHE A 144 5.31 -0.10 -4.33
C PHE A 144 6.65 0.09 -3.60
N LYS A 145 7.77 0.15 -4.32
CA LYS A 145 9.11 0.33 -3.73
C LYS A 145 9.36 1.73 -3.17
N ALA A 146 8.68 2.73 -3.69
CA ALA A 146 8.86 4.12 -3.29
C ALA A 146 7.89 4.55 -2.18
N SER A 147 6.78 3.83 -1.98
CA SER A 147 5.78 4.12 -0.95
C SER A 147 6.30 3.79 0.45
N ARG A 148 6.10 4.71 1.40
CA ARG A 148 6.44 4.55 2.83
C ARG A 148 5.26 4.08 3.67
N ASP A 149 4.04 4.31 3.20
CA ASP A 149 2.82 3.87 3.84
C ASP A 149 1.74 3.48 2.83
N THR A 150 0.64 2.91 3.32
CA THR A 150 -0.44 2.40 2.46
C THR A 150 -1.18 3.49 1.69
N THR A 151 -1.16 4.74 2.13
CA THR A 151 -1.75 5.86 1.40
C THR A 151 -0.91 6.20 0.18
N GLU A 152 0.41 6.24 0.33
CA GLU A 152 1.33 6.51 -0.78
C GLU A 152 1.26 5.47 -1.92
N LEU A 153 0.67 4.29 -1.71
CA LEU A 153 0.45 3.29 -2.76
C LEU A 153 -0.61 3.73 -3.78
N PHE A 154 -1.52 4.62 -3.39
CA PHE A 154 -2.61 5.08 -4.25
C PHE A 154 -2.32 6.42 -4.95
N LEU A 155 -1.18 7.04 -4.63
CA LEU A 155 -0.75 8.28 -5.26
C LEU A 155 -0.15 7.98 -6.64
N GLU A 156 -0.55 8.76 -7.63
CA GLU A 156 -0.33 8.47 -9.05
C GLU A 156 1.02 8.98 -9.54
N SER A 157 1.57 10.02 -8.89
CA SER A 157 2.81 10.68 -9.32
C SER A 157 3.87 10.80 -8.23
N SER A 158 5.11 11.12 -8.64
CA SER A 158 6.20 11.46 -7.72
C SER A 158 5.90 12.74 -6.96
N GLU A 159 5.34 13.73 -7.65
CA GLU A 159 5.02 15.06 -7.15
C GLU A 159 3.91 14.98 -6.10
N GLU A 160 2.88 14.16 -6.35
CA GLU A 160 1.80 13.94 -5.39
C GLU A 160 2.32 13.30 -4.10
N ARG A 161 3.24 12.34 -4.20
CA ARG A 161 3.89 11.73 -3.03
C ARG A 161 4.78 12.71 -2.29
N GLU A 162 5.56 13.51 -3.01
CA GLU A 162 6.39 14.55 -2.40
C GLU A 162 5.52 15.54 -1.63
N PHE A 163 4.43 16.00 -2.23
CA PHE A 163 3.48 16.90 -1.59
C PHE A 163 2.87 16.30 -0.32
N TYR A 164 2.39 15.05 -0.41
CA TYR A 164 1.84 14.33 0.74
C TYR A 164 2.86 14.24 1.89
N ARG A 165 4.12 13.95 1.57
CA ARG A 165 5.20 13.86 2.57
C ARG A 165 5.54 15.20 3.18
N LEU A 166 5.53 16.29 2.41
CA LEU A 166 5.79 17.64 2.92
C LEU A 166 4.69 18.07 3.90
N LEU A 167 3.42 17.86 3.53
CA LEU A 167 2.28 18.12 4.42
C LEU A 167 2.34 17.28 5.69
N LYS A 168 2.60 15.97 5.56
CA LYS A 168 2.77 15.07 6.71
C LYS A 168 3.96 15.46 7.60
N ARG A 169 5.05 15.95 7.00
CA ARG A 169 6.21 16.43 7.75
C ARG A 169 5.87 17.70 8.53
N MET A 170 5.15 18.64 7.92
CA MET A 170 4.70 19.87 8.59
C MET A 170 3.82 19.60 9.81
N THR A 171 3.01 18.55 9.77
CA THR A 171 2.16 18.19 10.91
C THR A 171 2.88 17.42 12.02
N THR A 172 4.10 16.94 11.80
CA THR A 172 4.82 16.06 12.73
C THR A 172 6.16 16.63 13.22
N ASP A 173 6.85 17.40 12.38
CA ASP A 173 8.11 18.06 12.69
C ASP A 173 7.86 19.51 13.10
N VAL A 174 7.94 19.79 14.40
CA VAL A 174 7.68 21.14 14.97
C VAL A 174 8.59 22.23 14.40
N ASN A 175 9.74 21.86 13.81
CA ASN A 175 10.67 22.81 13.19
C ASN A 175 10.36 23.07 11.70
N PHE A 176 9.49 22.26 11.09
CA PHE A 176 9.13 22.37 9.68
C PHE A 176 7.87 23.24 9.52
N LYS A 177 8.06 24.56 9.56
CA LYS A 177 6.97 25.55 9.60
C LYS A 177 6.48 26.05 8.25
N SER A 178 7.24 25.86 7.18
CA SER A 178 6.81 26.31 5.84
C SER A 178 7.46 25.52 4.72
N PHE A 179 6.79 25.48 3.57
CA PHE A 179 7.36 25.02 2.31
C PHE A 179 6.62 25.64 1.13
N GLU A 180 7.29 25.69 -0.03
CA GLU A 180 6.67 26.09 -1.30
C GLU A 180 6.39 24.84 -2.13
N PHE A 181 5.22 24.78 -2.78
CA PHE A 181 4.89 23.71 -3.71
C PHE A 181 3.99 24.23 -4.85
N PHE A 182 4.44 24.04 -6.10
CA PHE A 182 3.79 24.58 -7.31
C PHE A 182 3.42 26.08 -7.23
N GLY A 183 4.30 26.90 -6.64
CA GLY A 183 4.08 28.34 -6.49
C GLY A 183 3.04 28.73 -5.43
N PHE A 184 2.63 27.77 -4.58
CA PHE A 184 1.87 28.03 -3.37
C PHE A 184 2.80 27.95 -2.16
N ASP A 185 2.66 28.90 -1.25
CA ASP A 185 3.31 28.89 0.05
C ASP A 185 2.39 28.21 1.06
N PHE A 186 2.93 27.24 1.78
CA PHE A 186 2.29 26.54 2.88
C PHE A 186 2.98 26.99 4.16
N VAL A 187 2.23 27.57 5.09
CA VAL A 187 2.77 28.11 6.34
C VAL A 187 1.96 27.60 7.51
N ASP A 188 2.64 27.04 8.51
CA ASP A 188 2.07 26.79 9.83
C ASP A 188 2.08 28.08 10.64
N TYR A 189 0.89 28.64 10.86
CA TYR A 189 0.68 29.79 11.72
C TYR A 189 -0.21 29.41 12.90
N ASN A 190 0.40 29.26 14.08
CA ASN A 190 -0.29 28.89 15.32
C ASN A 190 -1.16 27.62 15.17
N ASP A 191 -0.58 26.55 14.63
CA ASP A 191 -1.25 25.26 14.42
C ASP A 191 -2.38 25.30 13.38
N THR A 192 -2.34 26.30 12.51
CA THR A 192 -3.22 26.44 11.35
C THR A 192 -2.36 26.44 10.09
N LEU A 193 -2.62 25.50 9.18
CA LEU A 193 -2.07 25.54 7.84
C LEU A 193 -2.74 26.69 7.08
N VAL A 194 -1.93 27.65 6.64
CA VAL A 194 -2.33 28.74 5.77
C VAL A 194 -1.69 28.50 4.40
N ILE A 195 -2.51 28.51 3.36
CA ILE A 195 -2.06 28.38 1.97
C ILE A 195 -2.21 29.73 1.29
N THR A 196 -1.10 30.27 0.81
CA THR A 196 -1.08 31.54 0.06
C THR A 196 -0.46 31.38 -1.30
N LYS A 197 -0.82 32.25 -2.24
CA LYS A 197 -0.14 32.40 -3.53
C LYS A 197 -0.28 33.85 -3.99
N ASN A 198 0.81 34.46 -4.44
CA ASN A 198 0.86 35.89 -4.79
C ASN A 198 0.34 36.84 -3.69
N GLY A 199 0.48 36.45 -2.41
CA GLY A 199 0.01 37.23 -1.26
C GLY A 199 -1.47 37.09 -0.92
N GLU A 200 -2.26 36.32 -1.69
CA GLU A 200 -3.66 36.02 -1.38
C GLU A 200 -3.77 34.72 -0.58
N CYS A 201 -4.68 34.69 0.40
CA CYS A 201 -4.97 33.51 1.21
C CYS A 201 -6.07 32.68 0.55
N TYR A 202 -5.79 31.40 0.29
CA TYR A 202 -6.70 30.48 -0.40
C TYR A 202 -7.36 29.46 0.51
N LEU A 203 -6.63 29.00 1.53
CA LEU A 203 -7.15 28.03 2.48
C LEU A 203 -6.53 28.29 3.85
N GLN A 204 -7.35 28.14 4.88
CA GLN A 204 -6.91 28.03 6.26
C GLN A 204 -7.55 26.78 6.85
N LEU A 205 -6.72 25.89 7.40
CA LEU A 205 -7.16 24.63 7.95
C LEU A 205 -6.39 24.34 9.24
N PRO A 206 -7.04 23.97 10.35
CA PRO A 206 -6.33 23.51 11.54
C PRO A 206 -5.45 22.31 11.19
N MET A 207 -4.21 22.29 11.69
CA MET A 207 -3.26 21.19 11.46
C MET A 207 -3.79 19.86 11.97
N GLU A 208 -4.63 19.88 13.01
CA GLU A 208 -5.33 18.71 13.54
C GLU A 208 -6.15 17.99 12.47
N VAL A 209 -6.82 18.70 11.57
CA VAL A 209 -7.59 18.07 10.48
C VAL A 209 -6.69 17.27 9.54
N ILE A 210 -5.48 17.77 9.27
CA ILE A 210 -4.48 17.09 8.44
C ILE A 210 -3.85 15.91 9.18
N ARG A 211 -3.73 15.99 10.52
CA ARG A 211 -3.21 14.90 11.36
C ARG A 211 -4.21 13.76 11.53
N GLU A 212 -5.47 14.09 11.73
CA GLU A 212 -6.54 13.12 11.99
C GLU A 212 -7.14 12.53 10.73
N MET A 213 -7.12 13.27 9.62
CA MET A 213 -7.59 12.81 8.32
C MET A 213 -6.61 13.13 7.17
N PRO A 214 -5.34 12.66 7.22
CA PRO A 214 -4.32 12.92 6.20
C PRO A 214 -4.80 12.79 4.76
N CYS A 215 -5.60 11.77 4.41
CA CYS A 215 -6.10 11.60 3.05
C CYS A 215 -7.15 12.65 2.68
N SER A 216 -8.13 12.90 3.56
CA SER A 216 -9.18 13.88 3.29
C SER A 216 -8.62 15.30 3.28
N GLY A 217 -7.77 15.63 4.25
CA GLY A 217 -7.08 16.91 4.32
C GLY A 217 -6.19 17.13 3.10
N PHE A 218 -5.48 16.09 2.64
CA PHE A 218 -4.70 16.15 1.40
C PHE A 218 -5.56 16.44 0.16
N GLU A 219 -6.70 15.76 0.01
CA GLU A 219 -7.61 16.04 -1.11
C GLU A 219 -8.23 17.44 -1.01
N THR A 220 -8.65 17.89 0.17
CA THR A 220 -9.14 19.27 0.37
C THR A 220 -8.11 20.31 -0.06
N VAL A 221 -6.84 20.11 0.32
CA VAL A 221 -5.75 20.98 -0.08
C VAL A 221 -5.52 20.93 -1.59
N LYS A 222 -5.53 19.74 -2.21
CA LYS A 222 -5.42 19.59 -3.67
C LYS A 222 -6.56 20.27 -4.42
N GLU A 223 -7.80 20.13 -3.95
CA GLU A 223 -8.97 20.78 -4.54
C GLU A 223 -8.85 22.31 -4.48
N ALA A 224 -8.42 22.85 -3.34
CA ALA A 224 -8.16 24.29 -3.19
C ALA A 224 -7.10 24.82 -4.19
N MET A 225 -6.07 24.01 -4.49
CA MET A 225 -5.06 24.35 -5.49
C MET A 225 -5.56 24.22 -6.94
N ARG A 226 -6.50 23.29 -7.22
CA ARG A 226 -7.03 23.02 -8.57
C ARG A 226 -8.09 24.01 -9.04
N ASN A 227 -8.81 24.65 -8.14
CA ASN A 227 -9.88 25.59 -8.47
C ASN A 227 -9.37 27.01 -8.83
N GLN A 228 -8.15 27.10 -9.38
CA GLN A 228 -7.44 28.33 -9.77
C GLN A 228 -6.82 28.18 -11.16
#